data_AF-A0A0S3TTQ7-F1
#
_entry.id   AF-A0A0S3TTQ7-F1
#
_cell.length_a   1.000
_cell.length_b   1.000
_cell.length_c   1.000
_cell.angle_alpha   90.00
_cell.angle_beta   90.00
_cell.angle_gamma   90.00
#
_symmetry.space_group_name_H-M   'P 1'
#
loop_
_entity.id
_entity.type
_entity.pdbx_description
1 polymer ?
#
loop_
_entity_poly.entity_id
_entity_poly.type
_entity_poly.pdbx_seq_one_letter_code
_entity_poly.pdbx_strand_id
1 'polypeptide(L)'
;MANHALYICKSCYFSPTQRDYMGERGGIHLLKQLLNLSEKWSLQSEFVIQEVECLSACNRPCVIALTAPNKTSLMFGDLPPLLSSEAILQLC
;
A
#
# COMPACT_ATOMS: atom_id res chain seq x y z
N MET A 1 18.05 7.55 -8.26
CA MET A 1 16.67 7.41 -8.77
C MET A 1 16.05 6.25 -8.02
N ALA A 2 14.80 6.38 -7.57
CA ALA A 2 14.10 5.25 -6.97
C ALA A 2 13.98 4.15 -8.02
N ASN A 3 14.42 2.94 -7.66
CA ASN A 3 14.38 1.78 -8.53
C ASN A 3 13.20 0.87 -8.20
N HIS A 4 12.61 0.98 -7.01
CA HIS A 4 11.48 0.16 -6.60
C HIS A 4 10.22 1.00 -6.45
N ALA A 5 9.05 0.42 -6.73
CA ALA A 5 7.78 1.10 -6.55
C ALA A 5 6.82 0.28 -5.69
N LEU A 6 6.24 0.94 -4.70
CA LEU A 6 5.14 0.44 -3.89
C LEU A 6 3.86 1.17 -4.33
N TYR A 7 2.96 0.44 -4.98
CA TYR A 7 1.67 0.94 -5.44
C TYR A 7 0.57 0.66 -4.42
N ILE A 8 -0.17 1.69 -4.03
CA ILE A 8 -1.28 1.59 -3.07
C ILE A 8 -2.58 1.82 -3.82
N CYS A 9 -3.49 0.85 -3.77
CA CYS A 9 -4.83 1.00 -4.31
C CYS A 9 -5.65 1.93 -3.42
N LYS A 10 -5.77 3.22 -3.78
CA LYS A 10 -6.43 4.21 -2.92
C LYS A 10 -7.94 3.97 -2.79
N SER A 11 -8.56 3.34 -3.79
CA SER A 11 -9.98 2.94 -3.73
C SER A 11 -10.23 1.64 -2.99
N CYS A 12 -9.25 1.02 -2.32
CA CYS A 12 -9.50 -0.22 -1.57
C CYS A 12 -10.55 -0.05 -0.46
N TYR A 13 -11.32 -1.11 -0.24
CA TYR A 13 -12.28 -1.18 0.86
C TYR A 13 -11.50 -1.23 2.18
N PHE A 14 -12.13 -0.79 3.27
CA PHE A 14 -11.52 -0.89 4.60
C PHE A 14 -11.41 -2.33 5.10
N SER A 15 -12.41 -3.16 4.79
CA SER A 15 -12.44 -4.59 5.07
C SER A 15 -13.32 -5.31 4.02
N PRO A 16 -13.41 -6.65 4.02
CA PRO A 16 -14.28 -7.38 3.09
C PRO A 16 -15.76 -6.98 3.15
N THR A 17 -16.23 -6.52 4.31
CA THR A 17 -17.64 -6.13 4.55
C THR A 17 -17.82 -4.63 4.75
N GLN A 18 -16.72 -3.89 4.92
CA GLN A 18 -16.76 -2.46 5.19
C GLN A 18 -16.03 -1.69 4.09
N ARG A 19 -16.81 -0.86 3.39
CA ARG A 19 -16.32 -0.05 2.29
C ARG A 19 -15.38 1.07 2.78
N ASP A 20 -15.83 1.84 3.76
CA ASP A 20 -15.13 3.03 4.28
C ASP A 20 -15.08 3.00 5.82
N TYR A 21 -14.07 3.64 6.40
CA TYR A 21 -13.95 3.89 7.84
C TYR A 21 -13.67 5.37 8.06
N MET A 22 -14.44 6.00 8.95
CA MET A 22 -14.35 7.45 9.21
C MET A 22 -14.44 8.31 7.94
N GLY A 23 -15.25 7.89 6.96
CA GLY A 23 -15.47 8.63 5.71
C GLY A 23 -14.39 8.43 4.64
N GLU A 24 -13.38 7.58 4.87
CA GLU A 24 -12.30 7.34 3.93
C GLU A 24 -12.15 5.86 3.56
N ARG A 25 -11.63 5.63 2.34
CA ARG A 25 -11.27 4.31 1.82
C ARG A 25 -10.18 3.67 2.68
N GLY A 26 -10.18 2.34 2.79
CA GLY A 26 -9.06 1.61 3.40
C GLY A 26 -7.72 1.97 2.75
N GLY A 27 -7.68 2.08 1.42
CA GLY A 27 -6.47 2.48 0.69
C GLY A 27 -5.91 3.84 1.10
N ILE A 28 -6.77 4.81 1.42
CA ILE A 28 -6.37 6.15 1.85
C ILE A 28 -5.76 6.11 3.27
N HIS A 29 -6.37 5.35 4.18
CA HIS A 29 -5.81 5.13 5.52
C HIS A 29 -4.40 4.54 5.45
N LEU A 30 -4.22 3.49 4.64
CA LEU A 30 -2.94 2.83 4.45
C LEU A 30 -1.89 3.77 3.83
N LEU A 31 -2.28 4.51 2.78
CA LEU A 31 -1.39 5.46 2.10
C LEU A 31 -0.87 6.54 3.07
N LYS A 32 -1.74 7.16 3.86
CA LYS A 32 -1.35 8.21 4.81
C LYS A 32 -0.34 7.71 5.84
N GLN A 33 -0.56 6.52 6.39
CA GLN A 33 0.37 5.92 7.36
C GLN A 33 1.71 5.58 6.70
N LEU A 34 1.70 4.99 5.51
CA LEU A 34 2.93 4.66 4.76
C LEU A 34 3.74 5.92 4.45
N LEU A 35 3.11 6.99 3.97
CA LEU A 35 3.80 8.26 3.69
C LEU A 35 4.45 8.83 4.95
N ASN A 36 3.72 8.89 6.07
CA ASN A 36 4.23 9.39 7.35
C ASN A 36 5.42 8.55 7.88
N LEU A 37 5.32 7.23 7.83
CA LEU A 37 6.41 6.36 8.29
C LEU A 37 7.63 6.39 7.34
N SER A 38 7.39 6.58 6.04
CA SER A 38 8.46 6.60 5.04
C SER A 38 9.45 7.75 5.20
N GLU A 39 9.07 8.84 5.88
CA GLU A 39 9.95 9.98 6.17
C GLU A 39 11.20 9.59 6.99
N LYS A 40 11.10 8.52 7.78
CA LYS A 40 12.19 8.01 8.64
C LYS A 40 12.73 6.66 8.16
N TRP A 41 12.26 6.18 7.01
CA TRP A 41 12.60 4.86 6.50
C TRP A 41 13.93 4.92 5.75
N SER A 42 14.86 4.02 6.11
CA SER A 42 16.22 4.00 5.56
C SER A 42 16.28 3.85 4.03
N LEU A 43 15.25 3.20 3.44
CA LEU A 43 15.18 2.94 1.99
C LEU A 43 14.32 3.94 1.24
N GLN A 44 13.92 5.06 1.86
CA GLN A 44 13.06 6.09 1.22
C GLN A 44 13.62 6.58 -0.12
N SER A 45 14.95 6.63 -0.29
CA SER A 45 15.57 7.06 -1.56
C SER A 45 15.57 6.00 -2.67
N GLU A 46 15.36 4.74 -2.31
CA GLU A 46 15.33 3.59 -3.23
C GLU A 46 13.92 3.27 -3.72
N PHE A 47 12.90 3.69 -2.97
CA PHE A 47 11.49 3.40 -3.21
C PHE A 47 10.67 4.64 -3.55
N VAL A 48 9.73 4.47 -4.48
CA VAL A 48 8.62 5.41 -4.67
C VAL A 48 7.33 4.80 -4.13
N ILE A 49 6.66 5.52 -3.24
CA ILE A 49 5.31 5.20 -2.78
C ILE A 49 4.32 5.94 -3.68
N GLN A 50 3.52 5.20 -4.44
CA GLN A 50 2.63 5.77 -5.44
C GLN A 50 1.19 5.29 -5.23
N GLU A 51 0.24 6.22 -5.20
CA GLU A 51 -1.16 5.87 -5.26
C GLU A 51 -1.60 5.49 -6.68
N VAL A 52 -2.51 4.53 -6.78
CA VAL A 52 -3.22 4.16 -8.00
C VAL A 52 -4.71 4.06 -7.71
N GLU A 53 -5.55 4.29 -8.73
CA GLU A 53 -7.00 4.24 -8.57
C GLU A 53 -7.47 2.86 -8.11
N CYS A 54 -7.06 1.79 -8.78
CA CYS A 54 -7.51 0.43 -8.49
C CYS A 54 -6.45 -0.61 -8.87
N LEU A 55 -6.36 -1.68 -8.08
CA LEU A 55 -5.57 -2.89 -8.40
C LEU A 55 -6.46 -4.14 -8.65
N SER A 56 -7.77 -3.97 -8.76
CA SER A 56 -8.74 -5.02 -9.15
C SER A 56 -8.78 -6.29 -8.28
N ALA A 57 -8.41 -6.19 -7.00
CA ALA A 57 -8.50 -7.29 -6.03
C ALA A 57 -9.42 -6.95 -4.83
N CYS A 58 -10.59 -6.38 -5.12
CA CYS A 58 -11.55 -5.94 -4.12
C CYS A 58 -12.11 -7.06 -3.22
N ASN A 59 -11.93 -8.34 -3.61
CA ASN A 59 -12.30 -9.50 -2.78
C ASN A 59 -11.32 -9.78 -1.65
N ARG A 60 -10.13 -9.17 -1.67
CA ARG A 60 -9.07 -9.31 -0.65
C ARG A 60 -8.49 -7.94 -0.22
N PRO A 61 -9.32 -7.00 0.29
CA PRO A 61 -8.86 -5.67 0.67
C PRO A 61 -8.05 -5.70 1.99
N CYS A 62 -7.12 -4.79 2.24
CA CYS A 62 -6.58 -3.77 1.33
C CYS A 62 -5.42 -4.33 0.49
N VAL A 63 -5.13 -3.68 -0.65
CA VAL A 63 -4.25 -4.22 -1.69
C VAL A 63 -3.12 -3.27 -2.02
N ILE A 64 -1.91 -3.83 -2.14
CA ILE A 64 -0.71 -3.14 -2.66
C ILE A 64 -0.06 -3.98 -3.77
N ALA A 65 0.79 -3.33 -4.57
CA ALA A 65 1.71 -4.02 -5.45
C ALA A 65 3.14 -3.49 -5.28
N LEU A 66 4.11 -4.39 -5.25
CA LEU A 66 5.54 -4.09 -5.21
C LEU A 66 6.16 -4.45 -6.55
N THR A 67 6.88 -3.50 -7.15
CA THR A 67 7.62 -3.71 -8.39
C THR A 67 9.07 -3.29 -8.24
N ALA A 68 9.94 -3.98 -8.98
CA ALA A 68 11.35 -3.68 -9.07
C ALA A 68 11.90 -4.15 -10.43
N PRO A 69 12.90 -3.47 -11.00
CA PRO A 69 13.58 -3.87 -12.22
C PRO A 69 14.06 -5.30 -12.16
N ASN A 70 13.80 -6.06 -13.22
CA ASN A 70 14.24 -7.45 -13.36
C ASN A 70 13.71 -8.40 -12.26
N LYS A 71 12.62 -8.03 -11.57
CA LYS A 71 11.95 -8.88 -10.58
C LYS A 71 10.47 -9.06 -10.92
N THR A 72 9.90 -10.18 -10.47
CA THR A 72 8.45 -10.41 -10.53
C THR A 72 7.72 -9.37 -9.68
N SER A 73 6.67 -8.76 -10.23
CA SER A 73 5.78 -7.91 -9.46
C SER A 73 4.98 -8.74 -8.45
N LEU A 74 5.02 -8.32 -7.19
CA LEU A 74 4.30 -8.98 -6.10
C LEU A 74 3.06 -8.17 -5.75
N MET A 75 1.96 -8.85 -5.46
CA MET A 75 0.70 -8.22 -5.10
C MET A 75 0.21 -8.85 -3.79
N PHE A 76 -0.10 -7.99 -2.83
CA PHE A 76 -0.53 -8.41 -1.49
C PHE A 76 -1.95 -7.90 -1.24
N GLY A 77 -2.79 -8.76 -0.67
CA GLY A 77 -4.16 -8.46 -0.28
C GLY A 77 -4.39 -8.88 1.19
N ASP A 78 -5.62 -8.71 1.65
CA ASP A 78 -6.04 -8.97 3.04
C ASP A 78 -5.27 -8.14 4.07
N LEU A 79 -4.83 -6.93 3.68
CA LEU A 79 -4.04 -6.05 4.55
C LEU A 79 -4.95 -5.19 5.43
N PRO A 80 -4.88 -5.28 6.77
CA PRO A 80 -5.56 -4.36 7.66
C PRO A 80 -5.01 -2.94 7.48
N PRO A 81 -5.80 -1.96 6.97
CA PRO A 81 -5.29 -0.66 6.55
C PRO A 81 -4.59 0.16 7.63
N LEU A 82 -4.99 -0.04 8.90
CA LEU A 82 -4.49 0.74 10.03
C LEU A 82 -3.26 0.12 10.73
N LEU A 83 -2.90 -1.11 10.36
CA LEU A 83 -1.91 -1.92 11.09
C LEU A 83 -0.80 -2.48 10.20
N SER A 84 -0.90 -2.33 8.87
CA SER A 84 0.00 -2.99 7.93
C SER A 84 1.23 -2.17 7.55
N SER A 85 1.23 -0.87 7.81
CA SER A 85 2.21 0.07 7.25
C SER A 85 3.64 -0.25 7.66
N GLU A 86 3.88 -0.55 8.94
CA GLU A 86 5.20 -0.93 9.45
C GLU A 86 5.70 -2.24 8.82
N ALA A 87 4.83 -3.25 8.74
CA ALA A 87 5.18 -4.54 8.16
C ALA A 87 5.48 -4.45 6.65
N ILE A 88 4.76 -3.59 5.93
CA ILE A 88 5.01 -3.33 4.51
C ILE A 88 6.39 -2.69 4.31
N LEU A 89 6.77 -1.72 5.14
CA LEU A 89 8.10 -1.08 5.05
C LEU A 89 9.24 -2.02 5.47
N GLN A 90 8.98 -3.05 6.29
CA GLN A 90 9.96 -4.09 6.61
C GLN A 90 10.15 -5.11 5.48
N LEU A 91 9.14 -5.29 4.62
CA LEU A 91 9.19 -6.18 3.46
C LEU A 91 9.96 -5.57 2.29
N CYS A 92 9.89 -4.24 2.16
CA CYS A 92 10.51 -3.47 1.09
C CYS A 92 12.01 -3.24 1.39
#